data_AF-A0A8G1UMB4-F1
#
_entry.id   AF-A0A8G1UMB4-F1
#
_cell.length_a   1.000
_cell.length_b   1.000
_cell.length_c   1.000
_cell.angle_alpha   90.00
_cell.angle_beta   90.00
_cell.angle_gamma   90.00
#
_symmetry.space_group_name_H-M   'P 1'
#
loop_
_entity.id
_entity.type
_entity.pdbx_description
1 polymer ?
#
loop_
_entity_poly.entity_id
_entity_poly.type
_entity_poly.pdbx_seq_one_letter_code
_entity_poly.pdbx_strand_id
1 'polypeptide(L)'
;MSGKPAKPGKSRKPGKPDRTKYGPTPGRGEQRGPAPRRRLPSPVSAVLRALLPLAGIALGVGVTIGGAAAMGDVRALHHRPELRMTMTECHTTGQSRSAVNHCRGTGDPGSTGVTTGTWYYNGAPNDYRAGTVATVRCTPDGSCERLGVGNHALSAGATVGGLLLAGGALTALARSLLESFAPARAAALADRRTVRALLLTAGAVLLLTVAASVLYMLS
;
A
#
# COMPACT_ATOMS: atom_id res chain seq x y z
N MET A 1 -83.17 -54.59 -41.01
CA MET A 1 -81.94 -55.37 -41.33
C MET A 1 -80.74 -54.42 -41.35
N SER A 2 -79.61 -54.89 -40.80
CA SER A 2 -78.25 -54.31 -40.79
C SER A 2 -77.87 -53.44 -41.99
N GLY A 3 -77.01 -52.42 -41.89
CA GLY A 3 -75.97 -52.20 -40.88
C GLY A 3 -75.31 -50.82 -40.98
N LYS A 4 -74.49 -50.53 -39.96
CA LYS A 4 -73.80 -49.26 -39.71
C LYS A 4 -72.62 -49.03 -40.67
N PRO A 5 -72.38 -47.81 -41.16
CA PRO A 5 -71.08 -47.44 -41.73
C PRO A 5 -70.07 -47.10 -40.62
N ALA A 6 -68.90 -47.74 -40.67
CA ALA A 6 -67.76 -47.49 -39.80
C ALA A 6 -66.99 -46.22 -40.24
N LYS A 7 -66.51 -45.46 -39.24
CA LYS A 7 -65.86 -44.15 -39.37
C LYS A 7 -64.38 -44.27 -39.78
N PRO A 8 -63.84 -43.37 -40.61
CA PRO A 8 -62.39 -43.18 -40.76
C PRO A 8 -61.76 -42.49 -39.54
N GLY A 9 -60.50 -42.82 -39.28
CA GLY A 9 -59.74 -42.57 -38.06
C GLY A 9 -59.64 -41.12 -37.58
N LYS A 10 -59.84 -40.94 -36.28
CA LYS A 10 -59.53 -39.71 -35.55
C LYS A 10 -58.02 -39.55 -35.39
N SER A 11 -57.53 -38.37 -35.75
CA SER A 11 -56.18 -37.89 -35.45
C SER A 11 -55.87 -38.00 -33.96
N ARG A 12 -54.66 -38.51 -33.66
CA ARG A 12 -54.09 -38.53 -32.31
C ARG A 12 -53.89 -37.10 -31.83
N LYS A 13 -54.55 -36.72 -30.73
CA LYS A 13 -54.16 -35.54 -29.95
C LYS A 13 -52.81 -35.83 -29.28
N PRO A 14 -51.83 -34.90 -29.28
CA PRO A 14 -50.58 -35.11 -28.56
C PRO A 14 -50.87 -35.21 -27.06
N GLY A 15 -50.37 -36.30 -26.45
CA GLY A 15 -50.50 -36.56 -25.03
C GLY A 15 -49.90 -35.43 -24.21
N LYS A 16 -50.61 -35.03 -23.13
CA LYS A 16 -50.08 -34.05 -22.18
C LYS A 16 -48.75 -34.57 -21.62
N PRO A 17 -47.71 -33.72 -21.52
CA PRO A 17 -46.44 -34.14 -20.96
C PRO A 17 -46.62 -34.57 -19.49
N ASP A 18 -46.01 -35.70 -19.17
CA ASP A 18 -46.02 -36.32 -17.85
C ASP A 18 -45.36 -35.38 -16.83
N ARG A 19 -46.15 -34.91 -15.87
CA ARG A 19 -45.77 -33.92 -14.85
C ARG A 19 -44.92 -34.50 -13.72
N THR A 20 -44.61 -35.80 -13.76
CA THR A 20 -43.85 -36.46 -12.70
C THR A 20 -42.33 -36.42 -12.90
N LYS A 21 -41.85 -36.04 -14.11
CA LYS A 21 -40.41 -36.02 -14.42
C LYS A 21 -39.65 -34.79 -13.90
N TYR A 22 -40.34 -33.68 -13.71
CA TYR A 22 -39.76 -32.46 -13.16
C TYR A 22 -40.32 -32.28 -11.76
N GLY A 23 -39.44 -32.28 -10.75
CA GLY A 23 -39.80 -31.96 -9.37
C GLY A 23 -40.63 -30.67 -9.29
N PRO A 24 -41.36 -30.45 -8.18
CA PRO A 24 -42.42 -29.45 -8.10
C PRO A 24 -41.97 -28.12 -8.68
N THR A 25 -42.65 -27.72 -9.76
CA THR A 25 -42.46 -26.40 -10.36
C THR A 25 -42.86 -25.38 -9.31
N PRO A 26 -41.98 -24.44 -8.89
CA PRO A 26 -42.28 -23.52 -7.81
C PRO A 26 -43.57 -22.75 -8.12
N GLY A 27 -44.44 -22.63 -7.12
CA GLY A 27 -45.70 -21.94 -7.29
C GLY A 27 -45.44 -20.49 -7.69
N ARG A 28 -46.15 -20.01 -8.71
CA ARG A 28 -46.17 -18.60 -9.10
C ARG A 28 -46.79 -17.79 -7.96
N GLY A 29 -45.99 -17.45 -6.94
CA GLY A 29 -46.49 -16.86 -5.70
C GLY A 29 -45.78 -17.31 -4.43
N GLU A 30 -44.74 -18.15 -4.48
CA GLU A 30 -43.84 -18.32 -3.33
C GLU A 30 -43.19 -16.97 -3.02
N GLN A 31 -43.83 -16.25 -2.11
CA GLN A 31 -43.35 -15.01 -1.55
C GLN A 31 -41.94 -15.28 -1.06
N ARG A 32 -40.96 -14.67 -1.75
CA ARG A 32 -39.65 -14.41 -1.17
C ARG A 32 -39.93 -13.81 0.20
N GLY A 33 -39.67 -14.58 1.25
CA GLY A 33 -39.85 -14.12 2.62
C GLY A 33 -39.19 -12.74 2.77
N PRO A 34 -39.74 -11.86 3.63
CA PRO A 34 -39.22 -10.51 3.78
C PRO A 34 -37.71 -10.59 3.99
N ALA A 35 -36.95 -9.93 3.12
CA ALA A 35 -35.51 -9.82 3.25
C ALA A 35 -35.19 -9.44 4.70
N PRO A 36 -34.23 -10.10 5.38
CA PRO A 36 -33.96 -9.85 6.77
C PRO A 36 -33.75 -8.34 6.95
N ARG A 37 -34.67 -7.70 7.69
CA ARG A 37 -34.59 -6.27 8.03
C ARG A 37 -33.36 -6.10 8.90
N ARG A 38 -32.19 -5.93 8.28
CA ARG A 38 -30.96 -5.52 8.97
C ARG A 38 -31.28 -4.16 9.57
N ARG A 39 -31.41 -4.10 10.90
CA ARG A 39 -31.56 -2.85 11.64
C ARG A 39 -30.42 -1.93 11.19
N LEU A 40 -30.76 -0.74 10.70
CA LEU A 40 -29.74 0.27 10.40
C LEU A 40 -28.92 0.49 11.69
N PRO A 41 -27.59 0.40 11.63
CA PRO A 41 -26.75 0.73 12.79
C PRO A 41 -27.08 2.15 13.25
N SER A 42 -27.09 2.39 14.56
CA SER A 42 -27.29 3.75 15.08
C SER A 42 -26.22 4.67 14.50
N PRO A 43 -26.52 5.95 14.22
CA PRO A 43 -25.55 6.90 13.67
C PRO A 43 -24.29 6.98 14.54
N VAL A 44 -24.44 6.82 15.86
CA VAL A 44 -23.33 6.73 16.81
C VAL A 44 -22.40 5.55 16.50
N SER A 45 -22.95 4.36 16.21
CA SER A 45 -22.14 3.19 15.85
C SER A 45 -21.47 3.31 14.48
N ALA A 46 -22.08 4.03 13.54
CA ALA A 46 -21.48 4.31 12.23
C ALA A 46 -20.30 5.28 12.36
N VAL A 47 -20.45 6.32 13.19
CA VAL A 47 -19.35 7.26 13.52
C VAL A 47 -18.23 6.52 14.24
N LEU A 48 -18.54 5.71 15.25
CA LEU A 48 -17.52 4.95 15.99
C LEU A 48 -16.71 4.02 15.06
N ARG A 49 -17.38 3.36 14.10
CA ARG A 49 -16.72 2.52 13.08
C ARG A 49 -15.89 3.31 12.09
N ALA A 50 -16.20 4.58 11.85
CA ALA A 50 -15.45 5.46 10.96
C ALA A 50 -14.19 6.06 11.63
N LEU A 51 -14.13 6.13 12.96
CA LEU A 51 -12.97 6.70 13.67
C LEU A 51 -11.68 5.91 13.44
N LEU A 52 -11.75 4.58 13.49
CA LEU A 52 -10.59 3.72 13.30
C LEU A 52 -9.94 3.86 11.91
N PRO A 53 -10.70 3.80 10.79
CA PRO A 53 -10.12 4.05 9.48
C PRO A 53 -9.70 5.52 9.29
N LEU A 54 -10.37 6.50 9.89
CA LEU A 54 -9.90 7.89 9.85
C LEU A 54 -8.52 8.04 10.52
N ALA A 55 -8.32 7.42 11.69
CA ALA A 55 -7.02 7.38 12.33
C ALA A 55 -5.97 6.67 11.45
N GLY A 56 -6.35 5.56 10.80
CA GLY A 56 -5.49 4.86 9.85
C GLY A 56 -5.08 5.71 8.64
N ILE A 57 -5.98 6.54 8.11
CA ILE A 57 -5.67 7.50 7.05
C ILE A 57 -4.69 8.55 7.55
N ALA A 58 -4.96 9.16 8.70
CA ALA A 58 -4.09 10.20 9.27
C ALA A 58 -2.67 9.67 9.52
N LEU A 59 -2.55 8.47 10.09
CA LEU A 59 -1.27 7.79 10.28
C LEU A 59 -0.59 7.46 8.94
N GLY A 60 -1.32 6.88 7.99
CA GLY A 60 -0.78 6.56 6.67
C GLY A 60 -0.24 7.80 5.94
N VAL A 61 -1.00 8.90 5.94
CA VAL A 61 -0.59 10.19 5.36
C VAL A 61 0.65 10.73 6.07
N GLY A 62 0.66 10.74 7.41
CA GLY A 62 1.80 11.22 8.19
C GLY A 62 3.09 10.44 7.87
N VAL A 63 3.01 9.11 7.81
CA VAL A 63 4.15 8.25 7.43
C VAL A 63 4.58 8.51 5.98
N THR A 64 3.64 8.75 5.08
CA THR A 64 3.95 9.05 3.67
C THR A 64 4.71 10.37 3.53
N ILE A 65 4.26 11.42 4.24
CA ILE A 65 4.93 12.73 4.28
C ILE A 65 6.33 12.61 4.89
N GLY A 66 6.46 11.92 6.01
CA GLY A 66 7.77 11.68 6.65
C GLY A 66 8.73 10.92 5.74
N GLY A 67 8.25 9.87 5.06
CA GLY A 67 9.02 9.14 4.06
C GLY A 67 9.48 10.04 2.92
N ALA A 68 8.57 10.86 2.36
CA ALA A 68 8.88 11.79 1.27
C ALA A 68 9.91 12.87 1.68
N ALA A 69 9.83 13.39 2.90
CA ALA A 69 10.83 14.31 3.44
C ALA A 69 12.21 13.66 3.49
N ALA A 70 12.29 12.43 4.00
CA ALA A 70 13.54 11.66 4.02
C ALA A 70 14.09 11.37 2.60
N MET A 71 13.22 11.22 1.58
CA MET A 71 13.69 11.14 0.18
C MET A 71 14.34 12.45 -0.28
N GLY A 72 13.85 13.59 0.18
CA GLY A 72 14.44 14.91 -0.09
C GLY A 72 15.85 15.02 0.49
N ASP A 73 16.06 14.54 1.71
CA ASP A 73 17.39 14.51 2.34
C ASP A 73 18.37 13.63 1.55
N VAL A 74 17.91 12.46 1.12
CA VAL A 74 18.69 11.54 0.28
C VAL A 74 19.04 12.17 -1.07
N ARG A 75 18.07 12.84 -1.71
CA ARG A 75 18.29 13.57 -2.97
C ARG A 75 19.32 14.69 -2.80
N ALA A 76 19.19 15.47 -1.73
CA ALA A 76 20.15 16.51 -1.39
C ALA A 76 21.55 15.93 -1.18
N LEU A 77 21.65 14.74 -0.59
CA LEU A 77 22.91 14.01 -0.45
C LEU A 77 23.50 13.61 -1.81
N HIS A 78 22.68 13.16 -2.77
CA HIS A 78 23.11 12.85 -4.15
C HIS A 78 23.66 14.05 -4.92
N HIS A 79 23.33 15.28 -4.53
CA HIS A 79 23.82 16.50 -5.18
C HIS A 79 25.12 17.01 -4.56
N ARG A 80 25.54 16.45 -3.42
CA ARG A 80 26.77 16.87 -2.75
C ARG A 80 28.00 16.25 -3.41
N PRO A 81 29.14 16.95 -3.40
CA PRO A 81 30.38 16.43 -3.96
C PRO A 81 30.85 15.18 -3.20
N GLU A 82 31.40 14.22 -3.95
CA GLU A 82 32.07 13.06 -3.36
C GLU A 82 33.49 13.44 -2.93
N LEU A 83 33.78 13.20 -1.66
CA LEU A 83 35.05 13.53 -1.03
C LEU A 83 35.69 12.27 -0.45
N ARG A 84 37.02 12.24 -0.43
CA ARG A 84 37.79 11.19 0.25
C ARG A 84 38.16 11.65 1.64
N MET A 85 37.65 10.95 2.64
CA MET A 85 37.94 11.18 4.05
C MET A 85 38.81 10.04 4.60
N THR A 86 39.91 10.40 5.25
CA THR A 86 40.75 9.47 6.01
C THR A 86 40.37 9.58 7.48
N MET A 87 39.86 8.50 8.06
CA MET A 87 39.45 8.44 9.46
C MET A 87 40.68 8.53 10.37
N THR A 88 40.67 9.46 11.31
CA THR A 88 41.73 9.63 12.31
C THR A 88 41.33 9.01 13.65
N GLU A 89 40.05 9.06 13.99
CA GLU A 89 39.52 8.55 15.26
C GLU A 89 38.10 8.01 15.03
N CYS A 90 37.75 6.88 15.65
CA CYS A 90 36.39 6.37 15.67
C CYS A 90 36.03 5.88 17.06
N HIS A 91 34.84 6.22 17.54
CA HIS A 91 34.30 5.74 18.80
C HIS A 91 32.83 5.37 18.65
N THR A 92 32.43 4.29 19.29
CA THR A 92 31.04 3.83 19.27
C THR A 92 30.33 4.25 20.54
N THR A 93 29.16 4.87 20.41
CA THR A 93 28.27 5.18 21.53
C THR A 93 27.04 4.29 21.50
N GLY A 94 26.40 4.08 22.64
CA GLY A 94 25.21 3.23 22.77
C GLY A 94 25.52 1.75 23.06
N GLN A 95 24.46 0.94 23.16
CA GLN A 95 24.55 -0.48 23.48
C GLN A 95 23.82 -1.33 22.44
N SER A 96 24.42 -2.48 22.10
CA SER A 96 23.83 -3.52 21.26
C SER A 96 23.26 -2.98 19.93
N ARG A 97 21.93 -3.00 19.76
CA ARG A 97 21.24 -2.64 18.51
C ARG A 97 21.14 -1.14 18.25
N SER A 98 21.44 -0.31 19.25
CA SER A 98 21.46 1.15 19.14
C SER A 98 22.88 1.70 19.15
N ALA A 99 23.88 0.86 18.89
CA ALA A 99 25.27 1.29 18.80
C ALA A 99 25.47 2.16 17.54
N VAL A 100 26.00 3.36 17.72
CA VAL A 100 26.31 4.31 16.64
C VAL A 100 27.80 4.57 16.65
N ASN A 101 28.46 4.32 15.52
CA ASN A 101 29.88 4.63 15.36
C ASN A 101 30.05 6.07 14.89
N HIS A 102 30.84 6.84 15.62
CA HIS A 102 31.18 8.22 15.30
C HIS A 102 32.65 8.26 14.91
N CYS A 103 32.92 8.65 13.67
CA CYS A 103 34.27 8.82 13.18
C CYS A 103 34.59 10.29 12.91
N ARG A 104 35.84 10.66 13.16
CA ARG A 104 36.45 11.92 12.76
C ARG A 104 37.56 11.62 11.79
N GLY A 105 37.84 12.58 10.93
CA GLY A 105 38.84 12.40 9.89
C GLY A 105 39.13 13.69 9.17
N THR A 106 40.04 13.60 8.23
CA THR A 106 40.46 14.72 7.40
C THR A 106 40.42 14.31 5.94
N GLY A 107 40.25 15.28 5.07
CA GLY A 107 40.28 15.09 3.64
C GLY A 107 40.58 16.42 2.95
N ASP A 108 40.89 16.33 1.66
CA ASP A 108 41.06 17.51 0.84
C ASP A 108 39.69 17.91 0.26
N PRO A 109 39.14 19.09 0.63
CA PRO A 109 37.89 19.56 0.05
C PRO A 109 38.07 20.03 -1.41
N GLY A 110 39.28 20.27 -1.91
CA GLY A 110 39.49 20.83 -3.25
C GLY A 110 38.65 22.09 -3.48
N SER A 111 37.93 22.15 -4.61
CA SER A 111 37.03 23.26 -4.97
C SER A 111 35.56 23.04 -4.58
N THR A 112 35.28 22.16 -3.61
CA THR A 112 33.91 21.70 -3.31
C THR A 112 33.11 22.60 -2.36
N GLY A 113 33.73 23.65 -1.80
CA GLY A 113 33.08 24.57 -0.85
C GLY A 113 32.85 23.98 0.55
N VAL A 114 33.37 22.80 0.82
CA VAL A 114 33.38 22.19 2.16
C VAL A 114 34.51 22.80 2.99
N THR A 115 34.24 23.09 4.27
CA THR A 115 35.22 23.67 5.17
C THR A 115 36.45 22.76 5.30
N THR A 116 37.64 23.33 5.08
CA THR A 116 38.92 22.68 5.37
C THR A 116 39.08 22.41 6.86
N GLY A 117 39.46 21.20 7.25
CA GLY A 117 39.72 20.87 8.65
C GLY A 117 39.26 19.47 9.03
N THR A 118 38.72 19.34 10.25
CA THR A 118 38.19 18.06 10.75
C THR A 118 36.76 17.86 10.26
N TRP A 119 36.52 16.71 9.67
CA TRP A 119 35.21 16.26 9.24
C TRP A 119 34.65 15.22 10.21
N TYR A 120 33.33 15.19 10.33
CA TYR A 120 32.61 14.32 11.27
C TYR A 120 31.70 13.37 10.50
N TYR A 121 31.85 12.07 10.73
CA TYR A 121 30.95 11.06 10.18
C TYR A 121 30.23 10.33 11.31
N ASN A 122 29.00 10.78 11.59
CA ASN A 122 28.11 10.14 12.56
C ASN A 122 27.36 8.97 11.88
N GLY A 123 27.32 7.81 12.54
CA GLY A 123 26.70 6.61 11.95
C GLY A 123 27.58 5.94 10.89
N ALA A 124 28.91 6.02 11.05
CA ALA A 124 29.83 5.26 10.24
C ALA A 124 29.60 3.74 10.44
N PRO A 125 29.95 2.90 9.44
CA PRO A 125 29.96 1.46 9.64
C PRO A 125 30.82 1.04 10.84
N ASN A 126 30.39 0.02 11.58
CA ASN A 126 31.03 -0.41 12.84
C ASN A 126 32.44 -1.01 12.63
N ASP A 127 32.75 -1.42 11.40
CA ASP A 127 34.04 -1.95 10.97
C ASP A 127 35.06 -0.83 10.68
N TYR A 128 34.63 0.43 10.60
CA TYR A 128 35.56 1.54 10.37
C TYR A 128 36.45 1.78 11.60
N ARG A 129 37.74 2.00 11.33
CA ARG A 129 38.80 2.24 12.31
C ARG A 129 39.66 3.42 11.86
N ALA A 130 40.48 3.95 12.77
CA ALA A 130 41.52 4.91 12.40
C ALA A 130 42.39 4.35 11.24
N GLY A 131 42.71 5.20 10.27
CA GLY A 131 43.39 4.85 9.03
C GLY A 131 42.47 4.40 7.88
N THR A 132 41.17 4.18 8.12
CA THR A 132 40.23 3.82 7.06
C THR A 132 40.00 5.00 6.11
N VAL A 133 40.08 4.78 4.81
CA VAL A 133 39.74 5.78 3.79
C VAL A 133 38.35 5.45 3.23
N ALA A 134 37.44 6.42 3.30
CA ALA A 134 36.07 6.26 2.81
C ALA A 134 35.67 7.40 1.87
N THR A 135 34.87 7.07 0.86
CA THR A 135 34.17 8.07 0.05
C THR A 135 32.93 8.53 0.80
N VAL A 136 32.85 9.82 1.08
CA VAL A 136 31.79 10.47 1.86
C VAL A 136 31.26 11.69 1.11
N ARG A 137 30.11 12.20 1.54
CA ARG A 137 29.53 13.45 1.05
C ARG A 137 29.26 14.36 2.25
N CYS A 138 29.81 15.56 2.22
CA CYS A 138 29.85 16.44 3.39
C CYS A 138 28.99 17.70 3.19
N THR A 139 28.43 18.21 4.29
CA THR A 139 27.88 19.57 4.37
C THR A 139 29.02 20.60 4.30
N PRO A 140 28.72 21.86 3.95
CA PRO A 140 29.69 22.94 4.08
C PRO A 140 30.33 23.02 5.48
N ASP A 141 29.56 22.69 6.53
CA ASP A 141 30.01 22.70 7.93
C ASP A 141 30.93 21.52 8.33
N GLY A 142 31.21 20.57 7.41
CA GLY A 142 32.09 19.42 7.67
C GLY A 142 31.39 18.20 8.29
N SER A 143 30.05 18.15 8.28
CA SER A 143 29.30 16.94 8.63
C SER A 143 29.17 16.04 7.41
N CYS A 144 29.65 14.81 7.50
CA CYS A 144 29.78 13.88 6.40
C CYS A 144 28.91 12.64 6.61
N GLU A 145 28.33 12.16 5.52
CA GLU A 145 27.55 10.93 5.49
C GLU A 145 27.88 10.13 4.22
N ARG A 146 27.58 8.83 4.24
CA ARG A 146 27.61 7.98 3.06
C ARG A 146 26.19 7.70 2.61
N LEU A 147 25.98 7.68 1.29
CA LEU A 147 24.76 7.13 0.70
C LEU A 147 24.68 5.63 1.02
N GLY A 148 23.94 5.31 2.06
CA GLY A 148 23.65 3.93 2.45
C GLY A 148 22.37 3.44 1.77
N VAL A 149 22.42 2.24 1.19
CA VAL A 149 21.25 1.56 0.59
C VAL A 149 20.09 1.45 1.60
N GLY A 150 20.41 1.35 2.90
CA GLY A 150 19.43 1.31 3.98
C GLY A 150 18.54 2.56 4.07
N ASN A 151 19.10 3.76 3.83
CA ASN A 151 18.33 5.00 3.91
C ASN A 151 17.37 5.15 2.73
N HIS A 152 17.77 4.69 1.53
CA HIS A 152 16.89 4.58 0.37
C HIS A 152 15.73 3.61 0.61
N ALA A 153 16.04 2.41 1.11
CA ALA A 153 15.06 1.37 1.35
C ALA A 153 14.06 1.76 2.45
N LEU A 154 14.53 2.41 3.52
CA LEU A 154 13.67 2.85 4.62
C LEU A 154 12.75 4.01 4.22
N SER A 155 13.28 5.02 3.52
CA SER A 155 12.46 6.16 3.06
C SER A 155 11.44 5.73 2.00
N ALA A 156 11.86 4.93 1.00
CA ALA A 156 10.95 4.34 0.03
C ALA A 156 9.92 3.40 0.68
N GLY A 157 10.36 2.55 1.60
CA GLY A 157 9.50 1.65 2.35
C GLY A 157 8.47 2.39 3.18
N ALA A 158 8.86 3.48 3.86
CA ALA A 158 7.95 4.32 4.63
C ALA A 158 6.90 4.98 3.73
N THR A 159 7.29 5.57 2.60
CA THR A 159 6.34 6.21 1.67
C THR A 159 5.34 5.20 1.10
N VAL A 160 5.83 4.03 0.65
CA VAL A 160 4.95 2.95 0.13
C VAL A 160 4.05 2.39 1.22
N GLY A 161 4.61 2.14 2.41
CA GLY A 161 3.88 1.64 3.57
C GLY A 161 2.79 2.61 4.02
N GLY A 162 3.07 3.90 4.06
CA GLY A 162 2.12 4.97 4.37
C GLY A 162 0.96 5.02 3.36
N LEU A 163 1.27 4.92 2.06
CA LEU A 163 0.26 4.86 1.00
C LEU A 163 -0.64 3.63 1.11
N LEU A 164 -0.05 2.46 1.39
CA LEU A 164 -0.80 1.22 1.60
C LEU A 164 -1.73 1.32 2.82
N LEU A 165 -1.24 1.90 3.92
CA LEU A 165 -2.02 2.13 5.13
C LEU A 165 -3.19 3.09 4.85
N ALA A 166 -2.93 4.22 4.20
CA ALA A 166 -3.95 5.20 3.87
C ALA A 166 -5.00 4.62 2.89
N GLY A 167 -4.55 3.91 1.85
CA GLY A 167 -5.43 3.27 0.87
C GLY A 167 -6.30 2.15 1.49
N GLY A 168 -5.71 1.32 2.34
CA GLY A 168 -6.44 0.29 3.08
C GLY A 168 -7.48 0.89 4.03
N ALA A 169 -7.11 1.94 4.75
CA ALA A 169 -8.00 2.64 5.66
C ALA A 169 -9.14 3.37 4.92
N LEU A 170 -8.86 4.01 3.78
CA LEU A 170 -9.88 4.58 2.89
C LEU A 170 -10.86 3.51 2.40
N THR A 171 -10.35 2.34 2.01
CA THR A 171 -11.18 1.21 1.56
C THR A 171 -12.09 0.71 2.69
N ALA A 172 -11.57 0.61 3.92
CA ALA A 172 -12.35 0.24 5.10
C ALA A 172 -13.42 1.30 5.45
N LEU A 173 -13.10 2.59 5.31
CA LEU A 173 -14.05 3.69 5.49
C LEU A 173 -15.17 3.61 4.45
N ALA A 174 -14.81 3.48 3.17
CA ALA A 174 -15.76 3.38 2.07
C ALA A 174 -16.71 2.19 2.26
N ARG A 175 -16.17 1.03 2.67
CA ARG A 175 -16.98 -0.15 2.96
C ARG A 175 -17.94 0.09 4.12
N SER A 176 -17.45 0.70 5.21
CA SER A 176 -18.27 1.01 6.39
C SER A 176 -19.44 1.92 6.04
N LEU A 177 -19.19 2.95 5.22
CA LEU A 177 -20.22 3.89 4.75
C LEU A 177 -21.20 3.24 3.75
N LEU A 178 -20.71 2.41 2.84
CA LEU A 178 -21.56 1.73 1.86
C LEU A 178 -22.44 0.66 2.50
N GLU A 179 -21.94 -0.06 3.51
CA GLU A 179 -22.75 -1.00 4.28
C GLU A 179 -23.83 -0.29 5.10
N SER A 180 -23.59 0.94 5.58
CA SER A 180 -24.58 1.71 6.34
C SER A 180 -25.61 2.42 5.48
N PHE A 181 -25.24 2.91 4.29
CA PHE A 181 -26.11 3.77 3.46
C PHE A 181 -26.56 3.16 2.12
N ALA A 182 -25.83 2.17 1.57
CA ALA A 182 -26.12 1.61 0.25
C ALA A 182 -25.68 0.13 0.11
N PRO A 183 -26.32 -0.81 0.83
CA PRO A 183 -25.88 -2.21 0.92
C PRO A 183 -25.91 -2.95 -0.44
N ALA A 184 -26.78 -2.54 -1.36
CA ALA A 184 -26.82 -3.08 -2.72
C ALA A 184 -25.54 -2.74 -3.52
N ARG A 185 -24.91 -1.59 -3.25
CA ARG A 185 -23.63 -1.19 -3.87
C ARG A 185 -22.43 -1.87 -3.21
N ALA A 186 -22.51 -2.16 -1.91
CA ALA A 186 -21.49 -2.94 -1.21
C ALA A 186 -21.32 -4.35 -1.79
N ALA A 187 -22.42 -4.99 -2.22
CA ALA A 187 -22.37 -6.29 -2.88
C ALA A 187 -21.68 -6.25 -4.27
N ALA A 188 -21.80 -5.15 -5.01
CA ALA A 188 -21.14 -4.98 -6.31
C ALA A 188 -19.62 -4.78 -6.19
N LEU A 189 -19.16 -4.16 -5.08
CA LEU A 189 -17.72 -4.06 -4.76
C LEU A 189 -17.10 -5.39 -4.33
N ALA A 190 -17.90 -6.37 -3.93
CA ALA A 190 -17.45 -7.71 -3.59
C ALA A 190 -17.34 -8.64 -4.81
N ASP A 191 -17.71 -8.18 -6.02
CA ASP A 191 -17.55 -8.97 -7.22
C ASP A 191 -16.06 -9.26 -7.51
N ARG A 192 -15.74 -10.48 -7.91
CA ARG A 192 -14.35 -10.90 -8.12
C ARG A 192 -13.67 -10.09 -9.22
N ARG A 193 -14.42 -9.64 -10.22
CA ARG A 193 -13.89 -8.84 -11.34
C ARG A 193 -13.52 -7.44 -10.89
N THR A 194 -14.37 -6.78 -10.11
CA THR A 194 -14.11 -5.45 -9.57
C THR A 194 -12.94 -5.48 -8.58
N VAL A 195 -12.88 -6.48 -7.70
CA VAL A 195 -11.74 -6.67 -6.77
C VAL A 195 -10.43 -6.89 -7.52
N ARG A 196 -10.41 -7.75 -8.56
CA ARG A 196 -9.21 -7.96 -9.37
C ARG A 196 -8.76 -6.70 -10.09
N ALA A 197 -9.68 -5.94 -10.67
CA ALA A 197 -9.36 -4.68 -11.32
C ALA A 197 -8.76 -3.67 -10.32
N LEU A 198 -9.35 -3.56 -9.13
CA LEU A 198 -8.86 -2.70 -8.04
C LEU A 198 -7.47 -3.11 -7.56
N LEU A 199 -7.19 -4.41 -7.44
CA LEU A 199 -5.88 -4.90 -7.05
C LEU A 199 -4.82 -4.63 -8.13
N LEU A 200 -5.17 -4.79 -9.40
CA LEU A 200 -4.26 -4.50 -10.51
C LEU A 200 -3.97 -3.00 -10.62
N THR A 201 -4.98 -2.14 -10.48
CA THR A 201 -4.76 -0.68 -10.50
C THR A 201 -3.97 -0.23 -9.29
N ALA A 202 -4.27 -0.75 -8.09
CA ALA A 202 -3.47 -0.45 -6.89
C ALA A 202 -2.01 -0.89 -7.06
N GLY A 203 -1.77 -2.09 -7.61
CA GLY A 203 -0.43 -2.58 -7.91
C GLY A 203 0.30 -1.70 -8.92
N ALA A 204 -0.37 -1.28 -10.00
CA ALA A 204 0.21 -0.39 -11.01
C ALA A 204 0.56 0.99 -10.43
N VAL A 205 -0.34 1.59 -9.63
CA VAL A 205 -0.08 2.86 -8.94
C VAL A 205 1.11 2.73 -8.01
N LEU A 206 1.22 1.61 -7.28
CA LEU A 206 2.29 1.38 -6.32
C LEU A 206 3.65 1.18 -7.02
N LEU A 207 3.66 0.50 -8.17
CA LEU A 207 4.86 0.41 -9.01
C LEU A 207 5.27 1.78 -9.56
N LEU A 208 4.31 2.59 -10.02
CA LEU A 208 4.57 3.95 -10.49
C LEU A 208 5.10 4.86 -9.39
N THR A 209 4.56 4.78 -8.17
CA THR A 209 5.06 5.58 -7.05
C THR A 209 6.47 5.15 -6.66
N VAL A 210 6.76 3.85 -6.62
CA VAL A 210 8.13 3.36 -6.38
C VAL A 210 9.09 3.87 -7.46
N ALA A 211 8.73 3.74 -8.74
CA ALA A 211 9.57 4.21 -9.84
C ALA A 211 9.80 5.73 -9.78
N ALA A 212 8.74 6.51 -9.53
CA ALA A 212 8.82 7.95 -9.39
C ALA A 212 9.68 8.36 -8.18
N SER A 213 9.56 7.68 -7.04
CA SER A 213 10.38 7.92 -5.86
C SER A 213 11.86 7.64 -6.12
N VAL A 214 12.20 6.54 -6.80
CA VAL A 214 13.58 6.23 -7.18
C VAL A 214 14.14 7.28 -8.12
N LEU A 215 13.38 7.65 -9.16
CA LEU A 215 13.77 8.71 -10.08
C LEU A 215 13.97 10.05 -9.35
N TYR A 216 13.07 10.40 -8.44
CA TYR A 216 13.16 11.63 -7.66
C TYR A 216 14.41 11.68 -6.76
N MET A 217 14.83 10.56 -6.17
CA MET A 217 16.06 10.51 -5.37
C MET A 217 17.33 10.66 -6.19
N LEU A 218 17.32 10.17 -7.44
CA LEU A 218 18.48 10.15 -8.34
C LEU A 218 18.61 11.42 -9.20
N SER A 219 17.49 12.10 -9.46
CA SER A 219 17.42 13.39 -10.17
C SER A 219 17.70 14.54 -9.24
#